data_AF-S5SWB2-F1
#
_entry.id   AF-S5SWB2-F1
#
_cell.length_a   1.000
_cell.length_b   1.000
_cell.length_c   1.000
_cell.angle_alpha   90.00
_cell.angle_beta   90.00
_cell.angle_gamma   90.00
#
_symmetry.space_group_name_H-M   'P 1'
#
loop_
_entity.id
_entity.type
_entity.pdbx_description
1 polymer ?
#
loop_
_entity_poly.entity_id
_entity_poly.type
_entity_poly.pdbx_seq_one_letter_code
_entity_poly.pdbx_strand_id
1 'polypeptide(L)'
;MYRRRNIISWPHATAVAAPMALGVALSRFLDFGGWEVLIAVVCVVASLIVLGPRLRTGMRLDDHRPGDYPPHYAAVPVLGWAGSLVASAPVFDVIDERIFASPLVGWLSAAGLAAGLTVFGAWSVRRVEGRDARVGQRRARAIVASTDISEVTEARLEAFERHGDLVATLAGVGAIDGVQVRAWKLAQLTGTSVEEVTAAGRELAELGLVRIANIGLDSATRHWWLSLSEVGVRVGAELPRR
;
A
#
# COMPACT_ATOMS: atom_id res chain seq x y z
N MET A 1 -12.36 11.29 1.44
CA MET A 1 -12.15 10.89 2.86
C MET A 1 -11.48 9.52 3.00
N TYR A 2 -11.97 8.48 2.31
CA TYR A 2 -11.48 7.09 2.40
C TYR A 2 -10.01 6.87 1.99
N ARG A 3 -9.49 7.63 1.02
CA ARG A 3 -8.07 7.57 0.62
C ARG A 3 -7.08 7.77 1.78
N ARG A 4 -7.36 8.72 2.69
CA ARG A 4 -6.48 8.99 3.85
C ARG A 4 -6.54 7.87 4.90
N ARG A 5 -7.67 7.15 4.99
CA ARG A 5 -7.88 6.02 5.90
C ARG A 5 -7.21 4.73 5.42
N ASN A 6 -6.87 4.66 4.14
CA ASN A 6 -6.20 3.51 3.53
C ASN A 6 -4.68 3.70 3.34
N ILE A 7 -4.08 4.69 3.99
CA ILE A 7 -2.62 4.86 4.00
C ILE A 7 -2.14 4.50 5.40
N ILE A 8 -1.19 3.57 5.52
CA ILE A 8 -0.44 3.21 6.73
C ILE A 8 -0.06 4.51 7.42
N SER A 9 -0.45 4.67 8.69
CA SER A 9 -0.12 5.87 9.45
C SER A 9 1.38 5.92 9.76
N TRP A 10 1.92 7.12 9.99
CA TRP A 10 3.33 7.29 10.32
C TRP A 10 3.80 6.42 11.49
N PRO A 11 3.05 6.30 12.61
CA PRO A 11 3.41 5.41 13.71
C PRO A 11 3.55 3.94 13.30
N HIS A 12 2.70 3.45 12.40
CA HIS A 12 2.81 2.07 11.92
C HIS A 12 3.99 1.90 10.97
N ALA A 13 4.22 2.87 10.09
CA ALA A 13 5.37 2.84 9.17
C ALA A 13 6.71 2.91 9.93
N THR A 14 6.80 3.72 10.98
CA THR A 14 7.99 3.81 11.84
C THR A 14 8.17 2.55 12.69
N ALA A 15 7.08 1.96 13.22
CA ALA A 15 7.16 0.71 13.96
C ALA A 15 7.78 -0.44 13.14
N VAL A 16 7.58 -0.43 11.82
CA VAL A 16 8.17 -1.41 10.88
C VAL A 16 9.62 -1.10 10.57
N ALA A 17 9.94 0.17 10.36
CA ALA A 17 11.28 0.58 9.97
C ALA A 17 12.27 0.63 11.15
N ALA A 18 11.79 0.92 12.37
CA ALA A 18 12.63 1.15 13.54
C ALA A 18 13.45 -0.07 13.96
N PRO A 19 12.91 -1.30 14.06
CA PRO A 19 13.71 -2.44 14.50
C PRO A 19 14.81 -2.80 13.50
N MET A 20 14.56 -2.62 12.20
CA MET A 20 15.58 -2.80 11.16
C MET A 20 16.69 -1.76 11.32
N ALA A 21 16.32 -0.49 11.46
CA ALA A 21 17.28 0.60 11.63
C ALA A 21 18.12 0.44 12.90
N LEU A 22 17.50 -0.02 13.99
CA LEU A 22 18.16 -0.32 15.26
C LEU A 22 19.12 -1.51 15.12
N GLY A 23 18.71 -2.57 14.41
CA GLY A 23 19.55 -3.73 14.16
C GLY A 23 20.81 -3.38 13.37
N VAL A 24 20.68 -2.57 12.31
CA VAL A 24 21.83 -2.07 11.52
C VAL A 24 22.74 -1.21 12.40
N ALA A 25 22.18 -0.24 13.11
CA ALA A 25 22.96 0.67 13.98
C ALA A 25 23.69 -0.06 15.12
N LEU A 26 23.02 -1.00 15.79
CA LEU A 26 23.60 -1.78 16.89
C LEU A 26 24.65 -2.76 16.40
N SER A 27 24.42 -3.38 15.24
CA SER A 27 25.37 -4.36 14.70
C SER A 27 26.74 -3.75 14.37
N ARG A 28 26.72 -2.49 13.90
CA ARG A 28 27.89 -1.69 13.58
C ARG A 28 28.59 -1.12 14.81
N PHE A 29 27.83 -0.80 15.87
CA PHE A 29 28.40 -0.30 17.13
C PHE A 29 29.07 -1.39 17.96
N LEU A 30 28.53 -2.61 17.93
CA LEU A 30 29.00 -3.74 18.72
C LEU A 30 30.11 -4.55 18.02
N ASP A 31 30.56 -4.10 16.85
CA ASP A 31 31.63 -4.69 16.04
C ASP A 31 31.55 -6.22 15.96
N PHE A 32 30.39 -6.72 15.54
CA PHE A 32 30.10 -8.16 15.49
C PHE A 32 30.88 -8.93 14.41
N GLY A 33 32.04 -8.43 13.95
CA GLY A 33 32.94 -9.18 13.07
C GLY A 33 32.28 -9.68 11.77
N GLY A 34 31.42 -8.86 11.16
CA GLY A 34 30.76 -9.17 9.88
C GLY A 34 29.39 -9.84 9.96
N TRP A 35 28.89 -10.20 11.15
CA TRP A 35 27.51 -10.74 11.32
C TRP A 35 26.40 -9.69 11.21
N GLU A 36 26.75 -8.45 10.92
CA GLU A 36 25.86 -7.29 10.88
C GLU A 36 24.72 -7.44 9.89
N VAL A 37 25.05 -7.95 8.70
CA VAL A 37 24.07 -8.21 7.64
C VAL A 37 23.08 -9.27 8.10
N LEU A 38 23.55 -10.31 8.82
CA LEU A 38 22.67 -11.36 9.33
C LEU A 38 21.72 -10.81 10.41
N ILE A 39 22.23 -10.04 11.37
CA ILE A 39 21.40 -9.43 12.43
C ILE A 39 20.37 -8.48 11.83
N ALA A 40 20.77 -7.63 10.88
CA ALA A 40 19.86 -6.75 10.16
C ALA A 40 18.77 -7.54 9.42
N VAL A 41 19.13 -8.62 8.70
CA VAL A 41 18.18 -9.51 8.02
C VAL A 41 17.22 -10.17 9.00
N VAL A 42 17.69 -10.66 10.15
CA VAL A 42 16.84 -11.25 11.20
C VAL A 42 15.87 -10.22 11.75
N CYS A 43 16.32 -8.99 12.04
CA CYS A 43 15.46 -7.90 12.48
C CYS A 43 14.40 -7.53 11.43
N VAL A 44 14.75 -7.54 10.14
CA VAL A 44 13.79 -7.35 9.03
C VAL A 44 12.75 -8.45 9.01
N VAL A 45 13.19 -9.71 9.02
CA VAL A 45 12.28 -10.86 8.96
C VAL A 45 11.36 -10.88 10.18
N ALA A 46 11.89 -10.66 11.38
CA ALA A 46 11.09 -10.57 12.61
C ALA A 46 10.07 -9.42 12.54
N SER A 47 10.49 -8.24 12.06
CA SER A 47 9.58 -7.09 11.86
C SER A 47 8.49 -7.41 10.85
N LEU A 48 8.82 -8.06 9.75
CA LEU A 48 7.85 -8.49 8.74
C LEU A 48 6.90 -9.57 9.26
N ILE A 49 7.35 -10.49 10.11
CA ILE A 49 6.48 -11.51 10.72
C ILE A 49 5.52 -10.87 11.72
N VAL A 50 6.02 -10.00 12.60
CA VAL A 50 5.23 -9.38 13.68
C VAL A 50 4.31 -8.29 13.15
N LEU A 51 4.77 -7.48 12.20
CA LEU A 51 4.06 -6.31 11.70
C LEU A 51 3.44 -6.52 10.32
N GLY A 52 3.89 -7.50 9.54
CA GLY A 52 3.34 -7.82 8.22
C GLY A 52 1.82 -8.04 8.20
N PRO A 53 1.21 -8.74 9.19
CA PRO A 53 -0.25 -8.84 9.28
C PRO A 53 -0.94 -7.49 9.41
N ARG A 54 -0.33 -6.52 10.11
CA ARG A 54 -0.83 -5.14 10.27
C ARG A 54 -0.60 -4.27 9.04
N LEU A 55 0.33 -4.66 8.16
CA LEU A 55 0.61 -4.00 6.89
C LEU A 55 -0.21 -4.55 5.72
N ARG A 56 -1.11 -5.51 5.97
CA ARG A 56 -2.06 -5.96 4.95
C ARG A 56 -3.00 -4.81 4.60
N THR A 57 -2.65 -4.08 3.56
CA THR A 57 -3.45 -2.99 2.98
C THR A 57 -4.81 -3.50 2.49
N GLY A 58 -4.90 -4.80 2.22
CA GLY A 58 -6.08 -5.43 1.65
C GLY A 58 -6.25 -5.09 0.18
N MET A 59 -5.28 -4.44 -0.47
CA MET A 59 -5.28 -4.13 -1.89
C MET A 59 -4.38 -5.06 -2.69
N ARG A 60 -4.70 -5.27 -3.96
CA ARG A 60 -3.88 -5.99 -4.93
C ARG A 60 -4.18 -5.47 -6.34
N LEU A 61 -3.15 -5.42 -7.19
CA LEU A 61 -3.32 -5.32 -8.64
C LEU A 61 -3.38 -6.72 -9.24
N ASP A 62 -4.48 -7.04 -9.94
CA ASP A 62 -4.68 -8.37 -10.54
C ASP A 62 -4.12 -8.47 -11.95
N ASP A 63 -4.17 -7.36 -12.71
CA ASP A 63 -3.74 -7.30 -14.10
C ASP A 63 -2.72 -6.17 -14.31
N HIS A 64 -1.49 -6.55 -14.69
CA HIS A 64 -0.41 -5.62 -14.99
C HIS A 64 -0.43 -5.28 -16.48
N ARG A 65 -0.76 -4.03 -16.81
CA ARG A 65 -0.78 -3.54 -18.18
C ARG A 65 0.49 -2.73 -18.49
N PRO A 66 0.98 -2.77 -19.74
CA PRO A 66 2.07 -1.89 -20.18
C PRO A 66 1.70 -0.43 -19.91
N GLY A 67 2.56 0.29 -19.18
CA GLY A 67 2.33 1.71 -18.82
C GLY A 67 1.78 1.96 -17.41
N ASP A 68 1.36 0.92 -16.66
CA ASP A 68 0.96 1.10 -15.26
C ASP A 68 2.11 1.64 -14.40
N TYR A 69 3.34 1.22 -14.70
CA TYR A 69 4.52 1.62 -13.96
C TYR A 69 5.64 2.10 -14.90
N PRO A 70 6.29 3.24 -14.57
CA PRO A 70 7.60 3.53 -15.12
C PRO A 70 8.59 2.39 -14.78
N PRO A 71 9.55 2.04 -15.66
CA PRO A 71 10.47 0.91 -15.44
C PRO A 71 11.25 1.01 -14.12
N HIS A 72 11.64 2.22 -13.72
CA HIS A 72 12.38 2.46 -12.48
C HIS A 72 11.54 2.29 -11.21
N TYR A 73 10.20 2.26 -11.32
CA TYR A 73 9.29 2.20 -10.17
C TYR A 73 9.22 0.82 -9.51
N ALA A 74 9.60 -0.24 -10.23
CA ALA A 74 9.74 -1.58 -9.67
C ALA A 74 10.90 -1.67 -8.66
N ALA A 75 11.95 -0.90 -8.88
CA ALA A 75 13.16 -0.91 -8.07
C ALA A 75 13.07 0.01 -6.85
N VAL A 76 12.12 0.95 -6.78
CA VAL A 76 12.02 1.96 -5.69
C VAL A 76 12.07 1.37 -4.27
N PRO A 77 11.34 0.28 -3.92
CA PRO A 77 11.41 -0.29 -2.59
C PRO A 77 12.81 -0.85 -2.28
N VAL A 78 13.42 -1.51 -3.26
CA VAL A 78 14.73 -2.16 -3.14
C VAL A 78 15.86 -1.14 -3.13
N LEU A 79 15.84 -0.16 -4.04
CA LEU A 79 16.80 0.95 -4.12
C LEU A 79 16.76 1.83 -2.89
N GLY A 80 15.59 1.99 -2.28
CA GLY A 80 15.47 2.72 -1.03
C GLY A 80 16.28 2.04 0.08
N TRP A 81 16.02 0.75 0.33
CA TRP A 81 16.71 0.02 1.38
C TRP A 81 18.18 -0.25 1.06
N ALA A 82 18.51 -0.62 -0.17
CA ALA A 82 19.88 -0.84 -0.61
C ALA A 82 20.69 0.47 -0.61
N GLY A 83 20.10 1.57 -1.08
CA GLY A 83 20.73 2.89 -1.08
C GLY A 83 21.03 3.38 0.33
N SER A 84 20.13 3.11 1.29
CA SER A 84 20.36 3.39 2.71
C SER A 84 21.52 2.59 3.32
N LEU A 85 21.65 1.30 3.00
CA LEU A 85 22.76 0.45 3.45
C LEU A 85 24.10 0.86 2.80
N VAL A 86 24.07 1.21 1.51
CA VAL A 86 25.27 1.63 0.78
C VAL A 86 25.72 3.04 1.20
N ALA A 87 24.78 3.98 1.40
CA ALA A 87 25.11 5.34 1.85
C ALA A 87 25.63 5.37 3.29
N SER A 88 25.31 4.37 4.11
CA SER A 88 25.89 4.23 5.44
C SER A 88 27.34 3.72 5.46
N ALA A 89 27.84 3.11 4.40
CA ALA A 89 29.22 2.61 4.37
C ALA A 89 30.29 3.74 4.33
N PRO A 90 30.23 4.73 3.41
CA PRO A 90 31.28 5.73 3.30
C PRO A 90 31.26 6.81 4.39
N VAL A 91 30.12 7.03 5.07
CA VAL A 91 30.06 8.00 6.18
C VAL A 91 30.93 7.56 7.34
N PHE A 92 31.10 6.25 7.57
CA PHE A 92 31.94 5.75 8.66
C PHE A 92 33.40 5.50 8.21
N ASP A 93 33.64 5.18 6.95
CA ASP A 93 35.02 5.06 6.41
C ASP A 93 35.74 6.42 6.30
N VAL A 94 34.98 7.52 6.16
CA VAL A 94 35.53 8.89 6.06
C VAL A 94 35.69 9.55 7.45
N ILE A 95 35.03 9.03 8.48
CA ILE A 95 35.16 9.54 9.85
C ILE A 95 36.30 8.77 10.52
N ASP A 96 37.45 9.45 10.62
CA ASP A 96 38.67 9.00 11.30
C ASP A 96 38.36 8.26 12.62
N GLU A 97 38.97 7.08 12.84
CA GLU A 97 38.80 6.23 14.04
C GLU A 97 39.00 7.03 15.34
N ARG A 98 39.77 8.12 15.28
CA ARG A 98 40.04 9.04 16.39
C ARG A 98 38.81 9.83 16.86
N ILE A 99 37.83 10.07 16.00
CA ILE A 99 36.58 10.80 16.32
C ILE A 99 35.62 9.88 17.11
N PHE A 100 35.67 8.57 16.87
CA PHE A 100 34.88 7.55 17.57
C PHE A 100 35.52 7.04 18.87
N ALA A 101 36.70 7.53 19.25
CA ALA A 101 37.35 7.20 20.52
C ALA A 101 36.49 7.59 21.75
N SER A 102 35.54 8.53 21.58
CA SER A 102 34.53 8.83 22.59
C SER A 102 33.29 7.93 22.40
N PRO A 103 32.92 7.10 23.40
CA PRO A 103 31.72 6.26 23.35
C PRO A 103 30.46 7.07 23.04
N LEU A 104 30.38 8.32 23.51
CA LEU A 104 29.25 9.21 23.27
C LEU A 104 29.08 9.55 21.79
N VAL A 105 30.18 9.78 21.06
CA VAL A 105 30.14 10.11 19.63
C VAL A 105 29.71 8.89 18.81
N GLY A 106 30.19 7.69 19.19
CA GLY A 106 29.71 6.43 18.62
C GLY A 106 28.20 6.23 18.80
N TRP A 107 27.69 6.46 20.02
CA TRP A 107 26.27 6.36 20.31
C TRP A 107 25.43 7.38 19.54
N LEU A 108 25.88 8.63 19.44
CA LEU A 108 25.15 9.68 18.71
C LEU A 108 25.11 9.41 17.21
N SER A 109 26.19 8.92 16.60
CA SER A 109 26.22 8.54 15.19
C SER A 109 25.34 7.32 14.91
N ALA A 110 25.39 6.30 15.76
CA ALA A 110 24.52 5.12 15.64
C ALA A 110 23.04 5.51 15.79
N ALA A 111 22.71 6.40 16.74
CA ALA A 111 21.36 6.92 16.91
C ALA A 111 20.90 7.76 15.71
N GLY A 112 21.78 8.62 15.17
CA GLY A 112 21.49 9.41 13.97
C GLY A 112 21.22 8.54 12.74
N LEU A 113 22.03 7.48 12.56
CA LEU A 113 21.83 6.48 11.51
C LEU A 113 20.50 5.74 11.70
N ALA A 114 20.21 5.25 12.91
CA ALA A 114 18.96 4.58 13.21
C ALA A 114 17.75 5.50 12.93
N ALA A 115 17.82 6.78 13.31
CA ALA A 115 16.77 7.75 13.05
C ALA A 115 16.57 7.98 11.55
N GLY A 116 17.65 8.20 10.80
CA GLY A 116 17.61 8.40 9.34
C GLY A 116 17.02 7.20 8.61
N LEU A 117 17.49 5.99 8.93
CA LEU A 117 16.99 4.73 8.36
C LEU A 117 15.52 4.48 8.71
N THR A 118 15.09 4.82 9.93
CA THR A 118 13.69 4.68 10.35
C THR A 118 12.78 5.62 9.57
N VAL A 119 13.14 6.90 9.45
CA VAL A 119 12.34 7.90 8.72
C VAL A 119 12.24 7.52 7.25
N PHE A 120 13.36 7.12 6.64
CA PHE A 120 13.42 6.76 5.23
C PHE A 120 12.70 5.44 4.92
N GLY A 121 12.84 4.44 5.80
CA GLY A 121 12.11 3.18 5.72
C GLY A 121 10.60 3.38 5.84
N ALA A 122 10.16 4.20 6.80
CA ALA A 122 8.76 4.56 6.97
C ALA A 122 8.21 5.29 5.74
N TRP A 123 8.98 6.21 5.16
CA TRP A 123 8.63 6.87 3.91
C TRP A 123 8.47 5.90 2.75
N SER A 124 9.39 4.93 2.62
CA SER A 124 9.38 3.91 1.56
C SER A 124 8.15 3.01 1.65
N VAL A 125 7.82 2.51 2.85
CA VAL A 125 6.61 1.70 3.10
C VAL A 125 5.35 2.46 2.67
N ARG A 126 5.21 3.74 3.06
CA ARG A 126 4.06 4.57 2.67
C ARG A 126 4.00 4.86 1.18
N ARG A 127 5.15 4.95 0.49
CA ARG A 127 5.24 5.16 -0.96
C ARG A 127 4.73 3.95 -1.74
N VAL A 128 5.05 2.75 -1.29
CA VAL A 128 4.65 1.48 -1.94
C VAL A 128 3.15 1.25 -1.85
N GLU A 129 2.54 1.50 -0.70
CA GLU A 129 1.10 1.30 -0.53
C GLU A 129 0.25 2.24 -1.40
N GLY A 130 0.70 3.48 -1.58
CA GLY A 130 -0.01 4.43 -2.45
C GLY A 130 0.10 4.11 -3.95
N ARG A 131 0.84 3.07 -4.36
CA ARG A 131 1.14 2.74 -5.75
C ARG A 131 -0.10 2.25 -6.50
N ASP A 132 -0.79 1.25 -5.96
CA ASP A 132 -1.91 0.60 -6.66
C ASP A 132 -3.12 1.51 -6.74
N ALA A 133 -3.39 2.26 -5.67
CA ALA A 133 -4.42 3.31 -5.66
C ALA A 133 -4.18 4.37 -6.77
N ARG A 134 -2.91 4.73 -7.06
CA ARG A 134 -2.58 5.66 -8.14
C ARG A 134 -2.74 5.04 -9.52
N VAL A 135 -2.54 3.74 -9.66
CA VAL A 135 -2.84 3.02 -10.92
C VAL A 135 -4.33 3.08 -11.18
N GLY A 136 -5.16 2.66 -10.23
CA GLY A 136 -6.62 2.68 -10.39
C GLY A 136 -7.17 4.07 -10.69
N GLN A 137 -6.63 5.11 -10.04
CA GLN A 137 -7.00 6.50 -10.33
C GLN A 137 -6.60 6.98 -11.73
N ARG A 138 -5.44 6.54 -12.25
CA ARG A 138 -5.05 6.84 -13.64
C ARG A 138 -5.96 6.12 -14.63
N ARG A 139 -6.29 4.85 -14.36
CA ARG A 139 -7.25 4.07 -15.17
C ARG A 139 -8.62 4.73 -15.18
N ALA A 140 -9.15 5.15 -14.03
CA ALA A 140 -10.42 5.90 -13.99
C ALA A 140 -10.39 7.16 -14.86
N ARG A 141 -9.33 7.96 -14.79
CA ARG A 141 -9.21 9.17 -15.64
C ARG A 141 -9.20 8.83 -17.13
N ALA A 142 -8.52 7.76 -17.52
CA ALA A 142 -8.49 7.30 -18.90
C ALA A 142 -9.89 6.80 -19.35
N ILE A 143 -10.60 6.07 -18.49
CA ILE A 143 -11.95 5.59 -18.76
C ILE A 143 -12.94 6.75 -18.90
N VAL A 144 -12.91 7.74 -18.00
CA VAL A 144 -13.77 8.93 -18.08
C VAL A 144 -13.44 9.81 -19.29
N ALA A 145 -12.18 9.82 -19.74
CA ALA A 145 -11.80 10.51 -20.96
C ALA A 145 -12.36 9.83 -22.23
N SER A 146 -12.65 8.52 -22.18
CA SER A 146 -13.34 7.84 -23.27
C SER A 146 -14.83 8.23 -23.29
N THR A 147 -15.29 8.80 -24.40
CA THR A 147 -16.65 9.39 -24.54
C THR A 147 -17.70 8.35 -24.91
N ASP A 148 -17.72 7.21 -24.23
CA ASP A 148 -18.68 6.14 -24.48
C ASP A 148 -19.73 6.12 -23.36
N ILE A 149 -20.92 6.65 -23.68
CA ILE A 149 -22.05 6.82 -22.76
C ILE A 149 -23.11 5.73 -22.99
N SER A 150 -22.90 4.83 -23.96
CA SER A 150 -23.87 3.80 -24.36
C SER A 150 -24.24 2.83 -23.22
N GLU A 151 -23.40 2.75 -22.19
CA GLU A 151 -23.54 1.84 -21.06
C GLU A 151 -24.24 2.45 -19.84
N VAL A 152 -24.63 3.73 -19.89
CA VAL A 152 -25.30 4.40 -18.77
C VAL A 152 -26.81 4.19 -18.86
N THR A 153 -27.35 3.34 -17.99
CA THR A 153 -28.80 3.05 -17.89
C THR A 153 -29.36 3.51 -16.55
N GLU A 154 -30.68 3.77 -16.49
CA GLU A 154 -31.34 4.20 -15.24
C GLU A 154 -31.15 3.18 -14.11
N ALA A 155 -31.31 1.89 -14.39
CA ALA A 155 -31.12 0.82 -13.41
C ALA A 155 -29.69 0.80 -12.83
N ARG A 156 -28.68 1.15 -13.65
CA ARG A 156 -27.29 1.27 -13.20
C ARG A 156 -27.07 2.51 -12.34
N LEU A 157 -27.70 3.63 -12.68
CA LEU A 157 -27.64 4.87 -11.89
C LEU A 157 -28.30 4.68 -10.52
N GLU A 158 -29.51 4.13 -10.46
CA GLU A 158 -30.23 3.87 -9.21
C GLU A 158 -29.45 2.92 -8.29
N ALA A 159 -28.86 1.86 -8.84
CA ALA A 159 -28.05 0.94 -8.05
C ALA A 159 -26.76 1.59 -7.53
N PHE A 160 -26.17 2.49 -8.32
CA PHE A 160 -24.99 3.25 -7.93
C PHE A 160 -25.29 4.23 -6.78
N GLU A 161 -26.45 4.91 -6.82
CA GLU A 161 -26.91 5.77 -5.73
C GLU A 161 -27.23 4.97 -4.47
N ARG A 162 -27.98 3.87 -4.61
CA ARG A 162 -28.36 2.99 -3.50
C ARG A 162 -27.16 2.47 -2.72
N HIS A 163 -26.09 2.11 -3.43
CA HIS A 163 -24.84 1.59 -2.85
C HIS A 163 -23.70 2.62 -2.88
N GLY A 164 -24.06 3.91 -2.87
CA GLY A 164 -23.12 5.02 -3.07
C GLY A 164 -21.92 5.02 -2.12
N ASP A 165 -22.10 4.60 -0.87
CA ASP A 165 -21.03 4.54 0.12
C ASP A 165 -19.96 3.48 -0.22
N LEU A 166 -20.39 2.30 -0.68
CA LEU A 166 -19.48 1.24 -1.13
C LEU A 166 -18.71 1.69 -2.37
N VAL A 167 -19.40 2.30 -3.34
CA VAL A 167 -18.78 2.74 -4.58
C VAL A 167 -17.84 3.92 -4.36
N ALA A 168 -18.23 4.91 -3.56
CA ALA A 168 -17.38 6.02 -3.15
C ALA A 168 -16.15 5.53 -2.39
N THR A 169 -16.29 4.45 -1.60
CA THR A 169 -15.16 3.82 -0.92
C THR A 169 -14.21 3.15 -1.92
N LEU A 170 -14.73 2.34 -2.86
CA LEU A 170 -13.94 1.69 -3.93
C LEU A 170 -13.16 2.71 -4.76
N ALA A 171 -13.85 3.75 -5.24
CA ALA A 171 -13.22 4.85 -5.96
C ALA A 171 -12.20 5.59 -5.09
N GLY A 172 -12.55 5.87 -3.83
CA GLY A 172 -11.70 6.58 -2.87
C GLY A 172 -10.40 5.86 -2.52
N VAL A 173 -10.40 4.52 -2.46
CA VAL A 173 -9.18 3.72 -2.27
C VAL A 173 -8.44 3.41 -3.57
N GLY A 174 -9.03 3.75 -4.72
CA GLY A 174 -8.46 3.49 -6.03
C GLY A 174 -8.59 2.02 -6.48
N ALA A 175 -9.57 1.28 -5.96
CA ALA A 175 -9.89 -0.07 -6.38
C ALA A 175 -10.72 -0.03 -7.67
N ILE A 176 -10.06 0.25 -8.78
CA ILE A 176 -10.66 0.50 -10.10
C ILE A 176 -9.98 -0.37 -11.14
N ASP A 177 -10.79 -0.98 -12.00
CA ASP A 177 -10.42 -1.78 -13.18
C ASP A 177 -9.17 -2.63 -12.95
N GLY A 178 -9.32 -3.75 -12.25
CA GLY A 178 -8.21 -4.66 -11.98
C GLY A 178 -7.37 -4.31 -10.75
N VAL A 179 -7.50 -3.11 -10.18
CA VAL A 179 -7.07 -2.85 -8.79
C VAL A 179 -8.18 -3.27 -7.86
N GLN A 180 -7.91 -4.29 -7.04
CA GLN A 180 -8.89 -4.91 -6.16
C GLN A 180 -8.61 -4.60 -4.69
N VAL A 181 -9.67 -4.63 -3.89
CA VAL A 181 -9.61 -4.51 -2.42
C VAL A 181 -10.44 -5.59 -1.75
N ARG A 182 -9.98 -6.10 -0.60
CA ARG A 182 -10.69 -7.15 0.14
C ARG A 182 -11.97 -6.64 0.79
N ALA A 183 -13.00 -7.48 0.82
CA ALA A 183 -14.28 -7.18 1.45
C ALA A 183 -14.15 -6.76 2.94
N TRP A 184 -13.30 -7.44 3.72
CA TRP A 184 -13.06 -7.05 5.13
C TRP A 184 -12.46 -5.65 5.27
N LYS A 185 -11.66 -5.22 4.29
CA LYS A 185 -11.03 -3.90 4.31
C LYS A 185 -12.04 -2.83 3.96
N LEU A 186 -12.92 -3.11 3.00
CA LEU A 186 -14.04 -2.24 2.67
C LEU A 186 -14.98 -2.08 3.87
N ALA A 187 -15.38 -3.17 4.51
CA ALA A 187 -16.18 -3.18 5.74
C ALA A 187 -15.57 -2.31 6.84
N GLN A 188 -14.24 -2.42 7.04
CA GLN A 188 -13.52 -1.55 7.98
C GLN A 188 -13.58 -0.07 7.60
N LEU A 189 -13.54 0.26 6.31
CA LEU A 189 -13.49 1.64 5.82
C LEU A 189 -14.87 2.31 5.80
N THR A 190 -15.92 1.55 5.47
CA THR A 190 -17.32 1.97 5.49
C THR A 190 -17.93 1.93 6.88
N GLY A 191 -17.38 1.11 7.79
CA GLY A 191 -17.95 0.89 9.12
C GLY A 191 -19.15 -0.08 9.12
N THR A 192 -19.27 -0.89 8.07
CA THR A 192 -20.35 -1.88 7.87
C THR A 192 -19.83 -3.30 8.10
N SER A 193 -20.73 -4.29 8.08
CA SER A 193 -20.34 -5.71 8.13
C SER A 193 -19.73 -6.19 6.80
N VAL A 194 -19.01 -7.31 6.84
CA VAL A 194 -18.46 -7.93 5.62
C VAL A 194 -19.60 -8.46 4.75
N GLU A 195 -20.64 -8.98 5.39
CA GLU A 195 -21.83 -9.53 4.79
C GLU A 195 -22.58 -8.47 3.97
N GLU A 196 -22.81 -7.29 4.53
CA GLU A 196 -23.42 -6.14 3.83
C GLU A 196 -22.58 -5.72 2.63
N VAL A 197 -21.25 -5.62 2.77
CA VAL A 197 -20.34 -5.29 1.66
C VAL A 197 -20.43 -6.33 0.56
N THR A 198 -20.50 -7.62 0.90
CA THR A 198 -20.61 -8.69 -0.10
C THR A 198 -21.98 -8.74 -0.78
N ALA A 199 -23.07 -8.46 -0.05
CA ALA A 199 -24.41 -8.38 -0.62
C ALA A 199 -24.52 -7.22 -1.61
N ALA A 200 -24.14 -6.00 -1.19
CA ALA A 200 -24.09 -4.83 -2.06
C ALA A 200 -23.14 -5.04 -3.24
N GLY A 201 -21.99 -5.69 -3.01
CA GLY A 201 -21.05 -6.06 -4.06
C GLY A 201 -21.66 -6.98 -5.12
N ARG A 202 -22.46 -7.99 -4.72
CA ARG A 202 -23.16 -8.90 -5.64
C ARG A 202 -24.17 -8.15 -6.50
N GLU A 203 -25.03 -7.34 -5.89
CA GLU A 203 -26.03 -6.54 -6.62
C GLU A 203 -25.37 -5.63 -7.67
N LEU A 204 -24.28 -4.96 -7.30
CA LEU A 204 -23.51 -4.12 -8.23
C LEU A 204 -22.81 -4.95 -9.31
N ALA A 205 -22.40 -6.19 -9.01
CA ALA A 205 -21.75 -7.07 -9.97
C ALA A 205 -22.72 -7.64 -11.01
N GLU A 206 -23.97 -7.93 -10.63
CA GLU A 206 -25.03 -8.33 -11.57
C GLU A 206 -25.31 -7.28 -12.64
N LEU A 207 -25.16 -6.00 -12.28
CA LEU A 207 -25.30 -4.87 -13.20
C LEU A 207 -24.01 -4.53 -13.97
N GLY A 208 -22.91 -5.25 -13.69
CA GLY A 208 -21.60 -5.05 -14.30
C GLY A 208 -20.83 -3.84 -13.76
N LEU A 209 -21.27 -3.21 -12.66
CA LEU A 209 -20.64 -2.01 -12.08
C LEU A 209 -19.41 -2.35 -11.23
N VAL A 210 -19.37 -3.55 -10.64
CA VAL A 210 -18.27 -4.04 -9.81
C VAL A 210 -17.82 -5.41 -10.32
N ARG A 211 -16.51 -5.66 -10.32
CA ARG A 211 -15.95 -7.00 -10.53
C ARG A 211 -15.64 -7.62 -9.17
N ILE A 212 -16.07 -8.86 -8.97
CA ILE A 212 -15.76 -9.67 -7.80
C ILE A 212 -14.82 -10.79 -8.24
N ALA A 213 -13.69 -10.93 -7.55
CA ALA A 213 -12.80 -12.07 -7.69
C ALA A 213 -12.81 -12.90 -6.40
N ASN A 214 -13.12 -14.20 -6.55
CA ASN A 214 -13.15 -15.16 -5.46
C ASN A 214 -11.92 -16.06 -5.56
N ILE A 215 -11.11 -16.12 -4.50
CA ILE A 215 -10.02 -17.09 -4.38
C ILE A 215 -10.54 -18.25 -3.52
N GLY A 216 -11.09 -19.28 -4.16
CA GLY A 216 -11.59 -20.52 -3.53
C GLY A 216 -13.08 -20.80 -3.75
N LEU A 217 -13.48 -22.08 -3.56
CA LEU A 217 -14.87 -22.54 -3.57
C LEU A 217 -15.70 -21.81 -2.50
N ASP A 218 -16.40 -20.76 -2.92
CA ASP A 218 -17.65 -20.14 -2.41
C ASP A 218 -17.90 -19.89 -0.91
N SER A 219 -17.03 -20.28 0.02
CA SER A 219 -17.45 -20.46 1.43
C SER A 219 -16.98 -19.36 2.40
N ALA A 220 -16.13 -18.42 1.98
CA ALA A 220 -15.67 -17.35 2.86
C ALA A 220 -15.72 -15.97 2.18
N THR A 221 -16.82 -15.25 2.37
CA THR A 221 -17.04 -13.83 2.00
C THR A 221 -15.88 -12.92 2.39
N ARG A 222 -15.18 -13.25 3.49
CA ARG A 222 -13.96 -12.56 3.95
C ARG A 222 -12.81 -12.55 2.94
N HIS A 223 -12.79 -13.48 1.98
CA HIS A 223 -11.72 -13.62 0.99
C HIS A 223 -12.05 -12.99 -0.37
N TRP A 224 -13.22 -12.36 -0.49
CA TRP A 224 -13.62 -11.71 -1.72
C TRP A 224 -12.81 -10.45 -1.97
N TRP A 225 -12.52 -10.25 -3.25
CA TRP A 225 -11.86 -9.08 -3.78
C TRP A 225 -12.82 -8.32 -4.68
N LEU A 226 -12.96 -7.02 -4.45
CA LEU A 226 -13.87 -6.15 -5.18
C LEU A 226 -13.09 -5.06 -5.91
N SER A 227 -13.51 -4.72 -7.11
CA SER A 227 -13.00 -3.57 -7.87
C SER A 227 -14.11 -2.93 -8.68
N LEU A 228 -14.10 -1.60 -8.80
CA LEU A 228 -15.02 -0.88 -9.69
C LEU A 228 -14.69 -1.20 -11.15
N SER A 229 -15.68 -1.57 -11.96
CA SER A 229 -15.48 -1.83 -13.39
C SER A 229 -15.36 -0.54 -14.19
N GLU A 230 -15.01 -0.66 -15.47
CA GLU A 230 -15.00 0.50 -16.39
C GLU A 230 -16.41 1.10 -16.52
N VAL A 231 -17.44 0.26 -16.63
CA VAL A 231 -18.85 0.66 -16.64
C VAL A 231 -19.19 1.42 -15.36
N GLY A 232 -18.79 0.90 -14.19
CA GLY A 232 -19.03 1.55 -12.91
C GLY A 232 -18.39 2.94 -12.84
N VAL A 233 -17.16 3.10 -13.32
CA VAL A 233 -16.50 4.41 -13.39
C VAL A 233 -17.27 5.39 -14.28
N ARG A 234 -17.72 4.95 -15.47
CA ARG A 234 -18.48 5.78 -16.41
C ARG A 234 -19.81 6.25 -15.81
N VAL A 235 -20.58 5.31 -15.25
CA VAL A 235 -21.87 5.61 -14.57
C VAL A 235 -21.66 6.62 -13.43
N GLY A 236 -20.63 6.42 -12.61
CA GLY A 236 -20.30 7.34 -11.52
C GLY A 236 -19.86 8.74 -11.98
N ALA A 237 -19.32 8.87 -13.19
CA ALA A 237 -18.91 10.17 -13.75
C ALA A 237 -20.09 10.99 -14.30
N GLU A 238 -21.19 10.33 -14.69
CA GLU A 238 -22.40 11.00 -15.18
C GLU A 238 -23.35 11.45 -14.05
N LEU A 239 -23.29 10.81 -12.87
CA LEU A 239 -24.10 11.15 -11.70
C LEU A 239 -24.04 12.64 -11.27
N PRO A 240 -22.87 13.29 -11.19
CA PRO A 240 -22.78 14.71 -10.86
C PRO A 240 -23.25 15.68 -11.95
N ARG A 241 -23.58 15.17 -13.16
CA ARG A 241 -24.03 15.98 -14.31
C ARG A 241 -25.56 16.01 -14.46
N ARG A 242 -26.29 15.24 -13.66
CA ARG A 242 -27.74 15.38 -13.45
C ARG A 242 -28.02 16.50 -12.45
#